data_AF-A0A9P6GKC4-F1
#
_entry.id   AF-A0A9P6GKC4-F1
#
_cell.length_a   1.000
_cell.length_b   1.000
_cell.length_c   1.000
_cell.angle_alpha   90.00
_cell.angle_beta   90.00
_cell.angle_gamma   90.00
#
_symmetry.space_group_name_H-M   'P 1'
#
loop_
_entity.id
_entity.type
_entity.pdbx_description
1 polymer ?
#
loop_
_entity_poly.entity_id
_entity_poly.type
_entity_poly.pdbx_seq_one_letter_code
_entity_poly.pdbx_strand_id
1 'polypeptide(L)'
;MDTIAVGAQRPPSMAARPISASIRAPVALFTTGTGPDAPQILQQMSTQGFHDFLVGRLQYLSKEEHWSLKSALDLRGWPLHLQSMETASWQLGAGGPWASEDRNSLMVLSAHGVKIEDIAQLFFEGRTVDECQVEIETIKASVPMDSVETGRAGTDIEASEAASPETLSTKAVRALPSSAPSVATLFTKRLIEVSSSTTRARSDTPHADSRKDWDQSDRNTVWAAVQLGMTPRQIQEKHLPFRSESAIQTRMTKERKLRGMQAIPTKRSNQDNDLVIKLVDEGHDLEDIAPRLSRERTPKQIQARYRILKNQAKVSRMSADVEVVDDDGDVEMGNDNIQVDADEDEGSKYNDETPQAVETPPKSKTARKTVTSSSSSKSSAKTTSTIASIRGTLLKSIDTKHLDSDGKKELRKALDKTGWPTRFTSLEEHESPLPEKAGPKWPAQDVDALRCIRETAPSIPYKKLEDFFPGRSQTAIRNLYNTKVNPGPNYHGRRK
;
A
#
# COMPACT_ATOMS: atom_id res chain seq x y z
N MET A 1 60.52 43.74 -41.24
CA MET A 1 59.23 43.17 -40.79
C MET A 1 59.56 42.56 -39.46
N ASP A 2 59.41 43.35 -38.41
CA ASP A 2 60.10 43.13 -37.16
C ASP A 2 59.18 43.37 -35.97
N THR A 3 59.29 42.43 -35.04
CA THR A 3 58.76 42.35 -33.69
C THR A 3 59.00 43.64 -32.92
N ILE A 4 57.95 44.21 -32.31
CA ILE A 4 58.11 45.17 -31.20
C ILE A 4 57.11 44.85 -30.08
N ALA A 5 57.68 44.55 -28.92
CA ALA A 5 57.03 44.52 -27.62
C ALA A 5 57.01 45.93 -27.01
N VAL A 6 55.86 46.37 -26.49
CA VAL A 6 55.68 47.45 -25.48
C VAL A 6 54.26 47.25 -24.92
N GLY A 7 53.91 47.34 -23.64
CA GLY A 7 54.59 47.79 -22.44
C GLY A 7 53.49 47.97 -21.39
N ALA A 8 53.78 47.59 -20.15
CA ALA A 8 52.85 47.66 -19.03
C ALA A 8 52.55 49.12 -18.64
N GLN A 9 51.27 49.43 -18.39
CA GLN A 9 50.87 50.61 -17.62
C GLN A 9 49.75 50.23 -16.64
N ARG A 10 50.08 50.32 -15.34
CA ARG A 10 49.13 50.44 -14.24
C ARG A 10 48.49 51.84 -14.26
N PRO A 11 47.21 51.93 -13.86
CA PRO A 11 46.71 53.09 -13.14
C PRO A 11 46.12 52.70 -11.75
N PRO A 12 45.82 53.69 -10.90
CA PRO A 12 46.14 53.63 -9.48
C PRO A 12 44.97 53.24 -8.56
N SER A 13 45.38 52.75 -7.40
CA SER A 13 44.64 52.70 -6.13
C SER A 13 43.91 54.02 -5.85
N MET A 14 42.59 53.96 -5.63
CA MET A 14 41.85 54.99 -4.90
C MET A 14 40.93 54.36 -3.85
N ALA A 15 41.28 54.72 -2.63
CA ALA A 15 40.58 54.77 -1.36
C ALA A 15 39.06 54.54 -1.30
N ALA A 16 38.70 53.76 -0.28
CA ALA A 16 37.37 53.55 0.25
C ALA A 16 36.67 54.84 0.73
N ARG A 17 35.34 54.85 0.58
CA ARG A 17 34.41 55.66 1.39
C ARG A 17 33.30 54.73 1.93
N PRO A 18 33.03 54.71 3.24
CA PRO A 18 31.92 53.94 3.79
C PRO A 18 30.62 54.75 3.66
N ILE A 19 29.65 54.22 2.93
CA ILE A 19 28.28 54.74 2.94
C ILE A 19 27.58 54.10 4.15
N SER A 20 27.36 54.92 5.19
CA SER A 20 26.44 54.59 6.27
C SER A 20 25.01 54.66 5.75
N ALA A 21 24.38 53.51 5.54
CA ALA A 21 22.93 53.40 5.36
C ALA A 21 22.31 52.89 6.66
N SER A 22 21.53 53.77 7.29
CA SER A 22 20.74 53.52 8.49
C SER A 22 19.67 52.46 8.20
N ILE A 23 19.86 51.25 8.74
CA ILE A 23 18.85 50.20 8.74
C ILE A 23 17.91 50.48 9.91
N ARG A 24 16.73 51.02 9.61
CA ARG A 24 15.59 51.05 10.53
C ARG A 24 14.98 49.65 10.54
N ALA A 25 15.19 48.91 11.62
CA ALA A 25 14.59 47.60 11.83
C ALA A 25 13.05 47.74 11.92
N PRO A 26 12.26 46.99 11.13
CA PRO A 26 10.85 46.83 11.42
C PRO A 26 10.71 45.91 12.63
N VAL A 27 9.98 46.43 13.62
CA VAL A 27 9.56 45.76 14.85
C VAL A 27 8.86 44.44 14.48
N ALA A 28 9.46 43.33 14.94
CA ALA A 28 8.91 42.00 14.80
C ALA A 28 7.64 41.87 15.66
N LEU A 29 6.48 41.83 15.01
CA LEU A 29 5.30 41.17 15.56
C LEU A 29 5.56 39.66 15.49
N PHE A 30 5.95 39.09 16.62
CA PHE A 30 6.06 37.64 16.81
C PHE A 30 4.68 36.99 16.71
N THR A 31 4.29 36.56 15.52
CA THR A 31 3.38 35.43 15.34
C THR A 31 4.24 34.17 15.29
N THR A 32 4.21 33.37 16.33
CA THR A 32 4.79 32.02 16.40
C THR A 32 4.00 31.07 15.51
N GLY A 33 4.05 31.29 14.19
CA GLY A 33 3.66 30.32 13.19
C GLY A 33 4.94 29.74 12.63
N THR A 34 5.24 28.49 12.94
CA THR A 34 6.20 27.69 12.16
C THR A 34 5.72 27.72 10.71
N GLY A 35 6.37 28.55 9.89
CA GLY A 35 6.10 28.61 8.45
C GLY A 35 6.28 27.23 7.82
N PRO A 36 5.66 27.00 6.65
CA PRO A 36 5.80 25.74 5.94
C PRO A 36 7.29 25.43 5.76
N ASP A 37 7.68 24.23 6.18
CA ASP A 37 9.06 23.77 6.16
C ASP A 37 9.58 23.87 4.72
N ALA A 38 10.77 24.43 4.50
CA ALA A 38 11.36 24.59 3.16
C ALA A 38 11.26 23.34 2.25
N PRO A 39 11.41 22.09 2.74
CA PRO A 39 11.18 20.90 1.92
C PRO A 39 9.73 20.75 1.42
N GLN A 40 8.73 21.18 2.19
CA GLN A 40 7.32 21.11 1.81
C GLN A 40 7.00 22.05 0.65
N ILE A 41 7.60 23.24 0.62
CA ILE A 41 7.47 24.21 -0.47
C ILE A 41 8.06 23.63 -1.77
N LEU A 42 9.26 23.04 -1.70
CA LEU A 42 9.90 22.42 -2.86
C LEU A 42 9.10 21.22 -3.38
N GLN A 43 8.53 20.41 -2.48
CA GLN A 43 7.68 19.28 -2.86
C GLN A 43 6.41 19.76 -3.57
N GLN A 44 5.78 20.84 -3.08
CA GLN A 44 4.59 21.43 -3.67
C GLN A 44 4.86 22.04 -5.06
N MET A 45 6.00 22.70 -5.25
CA MET A 45 6.40 23.20 -6.58
C MET A 45 6.62 22.06 -7.58
N SER A 46 7.18 20.94 -7.11
CA SER A 46 7.42 19.75 -7.93
C SER A 46 6.12 19.06 -8.35
N THR A 47 5.18 18.87 -7.42
CA THR A 47 3.87 18.26 -7.73
C THR A 47 3.07 19.13 -8.69
N GLN A 48 3.08 20.46 -8.50
CA GLN A 48 2.34 21.36 -9.37
C GLN A 48 2.89 21.37 -10.80
N GLY A 49 4.21 21.31 -10.97
CA GLY A 49 4.84 21.16 -12.29
C GLY A 49 4.50 19.82 -12.96
N PHE A 50 4.37 18.75 -12.18
CA PHE A 50 3.95 17.44 -12.68
C PHE A 50 2.46 17.43 -13.09
N HIS A 51 1.59 18.07 -12.33
CA HIS A 51 0.19 18.27 -12.67
C HIS A 51 0.02 19.05 -13.97
N ASP A 52 0.79 20.13 -14.14
CA ASP A 52 0.86 20.90 -15.39
C ASP A 52 1.31 20.02 -16.57
N PHE A 53 2.31 19.17 -16.35
CA PHE A 53 2.78 18.23 -17.36
C PHE A 53 1.70 17.23 -17.78
N LEU A 54 0.97 16.61 -16.83
CA LEU A 54 -0.07 15.63 -17.14
C LEU A 54 -1.22 16.23 -17.95
N VAL A 55 -1.73 17.39 -17.53
CA VAL A 55 -2.79 18.10 -18.27
C VAL A 55 -2.28 18.56 -19.63
N GLY A 56 -1.04 19.03 -19.72
CA GLY A 56 -0.40 19.42 -20.97
C GLY A 56 -0.25 18.28 -22.00
N ARG A 57 -0.29 17.00 -21.58
CA ARG A 57 -0.30 15.85 -22.50
C ARG A 57 -1.62 15.69 -23.26
N LEU A 58 -2.70 16.32 -22.80
CA LEU A 58 -4.01 16.30 -23.46
C LEU A 58 -4.05 17.29 -24.63
N GLN A 59 -3.31 16.99 -25.70
CA GLN A 59 -3.08 17.92 -26.83
C GLN A 59 -4.34 18.34 -27.60
N TYR A 60 -5.45 17.63 -27.44
CA TYR A 60 -6.73 17.97 -28.07
C TYR A 60 -7.55 19.01 -27.29
N LEU A 61 -7.17 19.31 -26.05
CA LEU A 61 -7.78 20.38 -25.28
C LEU A 61 -7.06 21.70 -25.59
N SER A 62 -7.84 22.78 -25.68
CA SER A 62 -7.30 24.14 -25.79
C SER A 62 -6.58 24.56 -24.51
N LYS A 63 -5.75 25.60 -24.61
CA LYS A 63 -5.03 26.15 -23.45
C LYS A 63 -6.02 26.57 -22.33
N GLU A 64 -7.15 27.17 -22.69
CA GLU A 64 -8.18 27.57 -21.72
C GLU A 64 -8.80 26.35 -21.02
N GLU A 65 -9.06 25.27 -21.77
CA GLU A 65 -9.56 24.01 -21.21
C GLU A 65 -8.53 23.32 -20.31
N HIS A 66 -7.22 23.42 -20.61
CA HIS A 66 -6.16 22.94 -19.72
C HIS A 66 -6.19 23.67 -18.38
N TRP A 67 -6.22 25.01 -18.39
CA TRP A 67 -6.28 25.80 -17.16
C TRP A 67 -7.55 25.50 -16.36
N SER A 68 -8.69 25.39 -17.06
CA SER A 68 -9.99 25.07 -16.44
C SER A 68 -9.98 23.67 -15.81
N LEU A 69 -9.49 22.66 -16.53
CA LEU A 69 -9.37 21.29 -16.03
C LEU A 69 -8.44 21.21 -14.82
N LYS A 70 -7.24 21.82 -14.93
CA LYS A 70 -6.29 21.86 -13.83
C LYS A 70 -6.91 22.51 -12.60
N SER A 71 -7.53 23.68 -12.75
CA SER A 71 -8.17 24.39 -11.63
C SER A 71 -9.30 23.57 -11.02
N ALA A 72 -10.05 22.81 -11.82
CA ALA A 72 -11.11 21.93 -11.32
C ALA A 72 -10.54 20.75 -10.52
N LEU A 73 -9.43 20.15 -10.96
CA LEU A 73 -8.71 19.09 -10.25
C LEU A 73 -8.04 19.61 -8.97
N ASP A 74 -7.44 20.80 -8.99
CA ASP A 74 -6.87 21.44 -7.79
C ASP A 74 -7.94 21.69 -6.73
N LEU A 75 -9.17 22.05 -7.14
CA LEU A 75 -10.29 22.33 -6.24
C LEU A 75 -10.98 21.06 -5.71
N ARG A 76 -11.22 20.07 -6.58
CA ARG A 76 -11.99 18.85 -6.22
C ARG A 76 -11.13 17.66 -5.81
N GLY A 77 -9.82 17.78 -5.98
CA GLY A 77 -8.84 16.76 -5.66
C GLY A 77 -8.30 16.09 -6.92
N TRP A 78 -6.99 15.85 -6.90
CA TRP A 78 -6.29 14.97 -7.83
C TRP A 78 -6.44 13.51 -7.42
N PRO A 79 -6.25 12.55 -8.35
CA PRO A 79 -6.19 11.13 -8.03
C PRO A 79 -5.19 10.90 -6.89
N LEU A 80 -5.51 10.02 -5.96
CA LEU A 80 -4.79 9.89 -4.69
C LEU A 80 -3.29 9.64 -4.92
N HIS A 81 -2.96 8.80 -5.90
CA HIS A 81 -1.58 8.51 -6.28
C HIS A 81 -0.86 9.71 -6.93
N LEU A 82 -1.57 10.66 -7.55
CA LEU A 82 -0.97 11.84 -8.17
C LEU A 82 -0.87 13.05 -7.25
N GLN A 83 -1.36 12.98 -6.00
CA GLN A 83 -1.31 14.10 -5.06
C GLN A 83 0.11 14.43 -4.57
N SER A 84 1.04 13.48 -4.64
CA SER A 84 2.44 13.68 -4.26
C SER A 84 3.39 13.03 -5.27
N MET A 85 4.59 13.56 -5.42
CA MET A 85 5.62 12.93 -6.28
C MET A 85 6.05 11.55 -5.78
N GLU A 86 5.98 11.32 -4.46
CA GLU A 86 6.30 10.04 -3.86
C GLU A 86 5.28 8.95 -4.24
N THR A 87 4.01 9.34 -4.33
CA THR A 87 2.92 8.46 -4.74
C THR A 87 2.72 8.40 -6.25
N ALA A 88 3.23 9.37 -7.02
CA ALA A 88 3.02 9.44 -8.47
C ALA A 88 3.68 8.28 -9.23
N SER A 89 4.69 7.64 -8.61
CA SER A 89 5.33 6.42 -9.14
C SER A 89 4.48 5.15 -8.98
N TRP A 90 3.30 5.26 -8.35
CA TRP A 90 2.47 4.11 -8.04
C TRP A 90 1.53 3.76 -9.18
N GLN A 91 1.71 2.57 -9.72
CA GLN A 91 0.71 1.94 -10.57
C GLN A 91 -0.44 1.42 -9.69
N LEU A 92 -1.66 1.84 -10.01
CA LEU A 92 -2.87 1.27 -9.44
C LEU A 92 -3.02 -0.17 -9.92
N GLY A 93 -3.26 -1.11 -9.00
CA GLY A 93 -3.53 -2.49 -9.38
C GLY A 93 -4.92 -2.63 -10.00
N ALA A 94 -5.00 -3.26 -11.18
CA ALA A 94 -6.26 -3.66 -11.79
C ALA A 94 -7.11 -4.49 -10.79
N GLY A 95 -8.41 -4.21 -10.73
CA GLY A 95 -9.38 -4.84 -9.83
C GLY A 95 -9.38 -4.32 -8.39
N GLY A 96 -8.59 -3.30 -8.04
CA GLY A 96 -8.61 -2.68 -6.72
C GLY A 96 -9.91 -1.89 -6.45
N PRO A 97 -10.27 -1.62 -5.19
CA PRO A 97 -11.36 -0.69 -4.86
C PRO A 97 -11.00 0.75 -5.29
N TRP A 98 -12.00 1.55 -5.68
CA TRP A 98 -11.83 2.97 -5.99
C TRP A 98 -11.85 3.82 -4.72
N ALA A 99 -10.84 4.68 -4.53
CA ALA A 99 -10.86 5.68 -3.46
C ALA A 99 -11.87 6.80 -3.78
N SER A 100 -12.36 7.50 -2.75
CA SER A 100 -13.27 8.63 -2.90
C SER A 100 -12.68 9.76 -3.75
N GLU A 101 -11.39 10.03 -3.56
CA GLU A 101 -10.61 11.06 -4.23
C GLU A 101 -10.44 10.73 -5.72
N ASP A 102 -10.21 9.45 -6.02
CA ASP A 102 -10.12 8.94 -7.39
C ASP A 102 -11.47 9.09 -8.12
N ARG A 103 -12.59 8.78 -7.44
CA ARG A 103 -13.94 8.96 -7.98
C ARG A 103 -14.26 10.43 -8.27
N ASN A 104 -13.87 11.34 -7.38
CA ASN A 104 -14.03 12.78 -7.60
C ASN A 104 -13.24 13.26 -8.82
N SER A 105 -12.00 12.79 -8.95
CA SER A 105 -11.12 13.11 -10.08
C SER A 105 -11.69 12.56 -11.40
N LEU A 106 -12.19 11.31 -11.41
CA LEU A 106 -12.88 10.71 -12.57
C LEU A 106 -14.07 11.54 -13.01
N MET A 107 -14.89 12.04 -12.08
CA MET A 107 -16.01 12.92 -12.41
C MET A 107 -15.55 14.22 -13.07
N VAL A 108 -14.50 14.85 -12.55
CA VAL A 108 -13.95 16.08 -13.12
C VAL A 108 -13.43 15.84 -14.53
N LEU A 109 -12.60 14.81 -14.71
CA LEU A 109 -12.03 14.45 -16.01
C LEU A 109 -13.14 14.14 -17.05
N SER A 110 -14.15 13.36 -16.64
CA SER A 110 -15.29 13.04 -17.51
C SER A 110 -16.13 14.28 -17.85
N ALA A 111 -16.35 15.19 -16.89
CA ALA A 111 -17.12 16.42 -17.10
C ALA A 111 -16.42 17.41 -18.04
N HIS A 112 -15.09 17.39 -18.09
CA HIS A 112 -14.27 18.17 -19.03
C HIS A 112 -14.08 17.49 -20.39
N GLY A 113 -14.73 16.34 -20.63
CA GLY A 113 -14.66 15.65 -21.92
C GLY A 113 -13.30 15.02 -22.22
N VAL A 114 -12.50 14.72 -21.19
CA VAL A 114 -11.25 13.95 -21.36
C VAL A 114 -11.61 12.55 -21.84
N LYS A 115 -10.97 12.09 -22.91
CA LYS A 115 -11.20 10.76 -23.47
C LYS A 115 -10.86 9.68 -22.45
N ILE A 116 -11.66 8.62 -22.41
CA ILE A 116 -11.54 7.58 -21.38
C ILE A 116 -10.20 6.84 -21.46
N GLU A 117 -9.63 6.72 -22.66
CA GLU A 117 -8.31 6.14 -22.89
C GLU A 117 -7.21 6.97 -22.21
N ASP A 118 -7.29 8.30 -22.33
CA ASP A 118 -6.33 9.21 -21.70
C ASP A 118 -6.52 9.25 -20.18
N ILE A 119 -7.77 9.15 -19.70
CA ILE A 119 -8.06 9.04 -18.26
C ILE A 119 -7.34 7.81 -17.67
N ALA A 120 -7.55 6.64 -18.26
CA ALA A 120 -6.92 5.41 -17.79
C ALA A 120 -5.38 5.46 -17.92
N GLN A 121 -4.86 5.97 -19.05
CA GLN A 121 -3.43 5.97 -19.32
C GLN A 121 -2.64 7.01 -18.54
N LEU A 122 -3.17 8.24 -18.38
CA LEU A 122 -2.43 9.36 -17.82
C LEU A 122 -2.75 9.63 -16.36
N PHE A 123 -4.00 9.37 -15.94
CA PHE A 123 -4.47 9.75 -14.60
C PHE A 123 -4.71 8.58 -13.67
N PHE A 124 -4.79 7.35 -14.18
CA PHE A 124 -5.04 6.13 -13.39
C PHE A 124 -4.18 4.96 -13.88
N GLU A 125 -2.87 5.19 -14.01
CA GLU A 125 -1.93 4.20 -14.56
C GLU A 125 -2.06 2.85 -13.85
N GLY A 126 -2.36 1.80 -14.63
CA GLY A 126 -2.59 0.44 -14.14
C GLY A 126 -4.07 0.03 -13.98
N ARG A 127 -5.01 0.98 -14.13
CA ARG A 127 -6.43 0.69 -14.37
C ARG A 127 -6.71 0.50 -15.85
N THR A 128 -7.69 -0.35 -16.17
CA THR A 128 -8.14 -0.52 -17.55
C THR A 128 -9.13 0.57 -17.95
N VAL A 129 -9.28 0.77 -19.26
CA VAL A 129 -10.30 1.67 -19.85
C VAL A 129 -11.71 1.26 -19.40
N ASP A 130 -12.00 -0.04 -19.41
CA ASP A 130 -13.29 -0.60 -18.99
C ASP A 130 -13.57 -0.31 -17.51
N GLU A 131 -12.57 -0.44 -16.63
CA GLU A 131 -12.73 -0.12 -15.21
C GLU A 131 -13.09 1.35 -15.00
N CYS A 132 -12.40 2.26 -15.71
CA CYS A 132 -12.67 3.69 -15.63
C CYS A 132 -14.08 4.01 -16.16
N GLN A 133 -14.49 3.39 -17.28
CA GLN A 133 -15.79 3.59 -17.89
C GLN A 133 -16.92 3.12 -16.97
N VAL A 134 -16.83 1.89 -16.43
CA VAL A 134 -17.80 1.32 -15.51
C VAL A 134 -17.93 2.17 -14.25
N GLU A 135 -16.82 2.67 -13.72
CA GLU A 135 -16.86 3.51 -12.53
C GLU A 135 -17.50 4.88 -12.82
N ILE A 136 -17.21 5.50 -13.96
CA ILE A 136 -17.87 6.75 -14.39
C ILE A 136 -19.38 6.56 -14.52
N GLU A 137 -19.82 5.46 -15.14
CA GLU A 137 -21.24 5.12 -15.26
C GLU A 137 -21.89 4.88 -13.89
N THR A 138 -21.19 4.16 -13.01
CA THR A 138 -21.63 3.91 -11.63
C THR A 138 -21.80 5.21 -10.86
N ILE A 139 -20.84 6.14 -10.98
CA ILE A 139 -20.90 7.45 -10.33
C ILE A 139 -22.07 8.26 -10.90
N LYS A 140 -22.23 8.31 -12.23
CA LYS A 140 -23.35 9.01 -12.88
C LYS A 140 -24.72 8.46 -12.46
N ALA A 141 -24.84 7.14 -12.31
CA ALA A 141 -26.07 6.50 -11.82
C ALA A 141 -26.35 6.76 -10.34
N SER A 142 -25.29 6.98 -9.55
CA SER A 142 -25.39 7.20 -8.10
C SER A 142 -25.81 8.63 -7.72
N VAL A 143 -25.66 9.59 -8.62
CA VAL A 143 -26.08 10.98 -8.41
C VAL A 143 -27.58 11.08 -8.72
N PRO A 144 -28.46 11.28 -7.71
CA PRO A 144 -29.89 11.36 -7.93
C PRO A 144 -30.21 12.58 -8.80
N MET A 145 -30.75 12.35 -10.00
CA MET A 145 -31.18 13.41 -10.93
C MET A 145 -32.36 14.25 -10.39
N ASP A 146 -33.00 13.81 -9.30
CA ASP A 146 -34.24 14.41 -8.77
C ASP A 146 -34.03 15.58 -7.78
N SER A 147 -32.78 15.99 -7.48
CA SER A 147 -32.53 17.20 -6.67
C SER A 147 -32.50 18.51 -7.49
N VAL A 148 -33.08 18.52 -8.69
CA VAL A 148 -33.23 19.74 -9.52
C VAL A 148 -34.59 20.39 -9.23
N GLU A 149 -34.79 20.82 -7.98
CA GLU A 149 -35.87 21.75 -7.68
C GLU A 149 -35.50 23.16 -8.15
N THR A 150 -36.50 23.80 -8.73
CA THR A 150 -36.43 24.94 -9.63
C THR A 150 -36.17 26.23 -8.86
N GLY A 151 -34.94 26.46 -8.42
CA GLY A 151 -34.50 27.73 -7.82
C GLY A 151 -34.35 28.85 -8.84
N ARG A 152 -35.43 29.23 -9.54
CA ARG A 152 -35.50 30.48 -10.31
C ARG A 152 -35.97 31.58 -9.36
N ALA A 153 -35.06 32.03 -8.48
CA ALA A 153 -35.27 33.24 -7.71
C ALA A 153 -35.23 34.43 -8.68
N GLY A 154 -36.40 34.99 -8.97
CA GLY A 154 -36.52 36.31 -9.58
C GLY A 154 -36.01 37.35 -8.60
N THR A 155 -34.91 37.99 -8.95
CA THR A 155 -34.58 39.33 -8.45
C THR A 155 -35.15 40.33 -9.46
N ASP A 156 -36.39 40.73 -9.22
CA ASP A 156 -36.86 42.05 -9.59
C ASP A 156 -36.08 43.04 -8.72
N ILE A 157 -35.14 43.77 -9.34
CA ILE A 157 -34.59 44.99 -8.77
C ILE A 157 -35.24 46.12 -9.57
N GLU A 158 -36.31 46.67 -8.99
CA GLU A 158 -36.75 48.03 -9.27
C GLU A 158 -35.59 48.99 -9.00
N ALA A 159 -35.10 49.63 -10.06
CA ALA A 159 -34.34 50.86 -9.96
C ALA A 159 -35.17 51.97 -10.61
N SER A 160 -35.57 52.92 -9.79
CA SER A 160 -36.25 54.15 -10.18
C SER A 160 -35.38 54.96 -11.15
N GLU A 161 -35.92 55.28 -12.32
CA GLU A 161 -35.36 56.26 -13.25
C GLU A 161 -36.35 57.41 -13.40
N ALA A 162 -35.92 58.61 -13.04
CA ALA A 162 -36.66 59.86 -13.19
C ALA A 162 -35.97 60.73 -14.25
N ALA A 163 -36.75 61.14 -15.26
CA ALA A 163 -36.55 62.25 -16.21
C ALA A 163 -35.28 62.17 -17.12
N SER A 164 -35.29 62.42 -18.43
CA SER A 164 -36.17 63.17 -19.35
C SER A 164 -35.69 62.89 -20.81
N PRO A 165 -36.36 63.40 -21.87
CA PRO A 165 -36.51 62.66 -23.13
C PRO A 165 -35.76 63.23 -24.36
N GLU A 166 -35.94 62.49 -25.47
CA GLU A 166 -35.79 62.86 -26.89
C GLU A 166 -34.37 62.98 -27.49
N THR A 167 -34.03 62.07 -28.42
CA THR A 167 -34.12 62.35 -29.88
C THR A 167 -33.69 61.15 -30.73
N LEU A 168 -34.30 61.08 -31.92
CA LEU A 168 -34.10 60.13 -33.02
C LEU A 168 -32.69 60.20 -33.63
N SER A 169 -32.19 59.08 -34.17
CA SER A 169 -31.85 58.93 -35.61
C SER A 169 -30.65 58.02 -35.90
N THR A 170 -30.87 57.16 -36.90
CA THR A 170 -29.91 56.61 -37.90
C THR A 170 -28.92 55.50 -37.57
N LYS A 171 -29.19 54.34 -38.22
CA LYS A 171 -28.28 53.52 -39.07
C LYS A 171 -26.84 53.28 -38.58
N ALA A 172 -26.49 52.01 -38.36
CA ALA A 172 -25.60 51.25 -39.26
C ALA A 172 -25.31 49.83 -38.75
N VAL A 173 -25.67 48.85 -39.58
CA VAL A 173 -24.91 47.64 -39.97
C VAL A 173 -23.66 47.28 -39.13
N ARG A 174 -23.70 46.13 -38.44
CA ARG A 174 -22.59 45.17 -38.50
C ARG A 174 -23.01 43.78 -38.02
N ALA A 175 -22.72 42.79 -38.87
CA ALA A 175 -22.89 41.37 -38.63
C ALA A 175 -22.14 40.89 -37.37
N LEU A 176 -22.75 39.97 -36.64
CA LEU A 176 -22.09 39.13 -35.63
C LEU A 176 -22.49 37.67 -35.85
N PRO A 177 -21.52 36.73 -35.81
CA PRO A 177 -21.80 35.31 -35.91
C PRO A 177 -22.45 34.81 -34.62
N SER A 178 -23.53 34.07 -34.79
CA SER A 178 -24.15 33.22 -33.77
C SER A 178 -23.15 32.15 -33.31
N SER A 179 -22.39 32.44 -32.24
CA SER A 179 -21.74 31.42 -31.43
C SER A 179 -22.74 30.96 -30.38
N ALA A 180 -23.38 29.83 -30.63
CA ALA A 180 -24.16 29.15 -29.61
C ALA A 180 -23.22 28.73 -28.47
N PRO A 181 -23.49 29.07 -27.21
CA PRO A 181 -22.73 28.52 -26.10
C PRO A 181 -22.99 27.01 -26.05
N SER A 182 -21.89 26.25 -26.17
CA SER A 182 -21.88 24.80 -26.01
C SER A 182 -22.58 24.40 -24.71
N VAL A 183 -23.56 23.51 -24.82
CA VAL A 183 -24.37 22.97 -23.71
C VAL A 183 -23.49 22.35 -22.61
N ALA A 184 -22.23 22.01 -22.90
CA ALA A 184 -21.26 21.48 -21.94
C ALA A 184 -20.84 22.47 -20.83
N THR A 185 -20.86 23.79 -21.09
CA THR A 185 -20.40 24.78 -20.10
C THR A 185 -21.45 25.13 -19.05
N LEU A 186 -22.74 24.88 -19.35
CA LEU A 186 -23.83 25.10 -18.40
C LEU A 186 -23.99 23.94 -17.41
N PHE A 187 -23.63 22.72 -17.79
CA PHE A 187 -23.65 21.57 -16.89
C PHE A 187 -22.54 21.66 -15.83
N THR A 188 -21.33 22.09 -16.22
CA THR A 188 -20.18 22.25 -15.32
C THR A 188 -20.36 23.39 -14.32
N LYS A 189 -20.91 24.55 -14.71
CA LYS A 189 -21.18 25.64 -13.75
C LYS A 189 -22.27 25.32 -12.72
N ARG A 190 -23.26 24.49 -13.07
CA ARG A 190 -24.38 24.17 -12.18
C ARG A 190 -24.11 23.02 -11.21
N LEU A 191 -23.16 22.14 -11.54
CA LEU A 191 -22.64 21.10 -10.63
C LEU A 191 -21.66 21.67 -9.57
N ILE A 192 -21.32 22.96 -9.64
CA ILE A 192 -20.37 23.65 -8.74
C ILE A 192 -21.07 24.24 -7.50
N GLU A 193 -22.36 24.55 -7.57
CA GLU A 193 -23.10 25.22 -6.50
C GLU A 193 -23.75 24.26 -5.48
N VAL A 194 -23.97 23.00 -5.89
CA VAL A 194 -24.57 21.95 -5.04
C VAL A 194 -23.57 21.34 -4.04
N SER A 195 -22.26 21.51 -4.25
CA SER A 195 -21.23 20.91 -3.39
C SER A 195 -20.72 21.80 -2.25
N SER A 196 -21.14 23.07 -2.19
CA SER A 196 -20.60 24.06 -1.24
C SER A 196 -21.62 24.54 -0.18
N SER A 197 -22.83 23.97 -0.14
CA SER A 197 -23.90 24.43 0.75
C SER A 197 -24.66 23.30 1.48
N THR A 198 -23.94 22.44 2.22
CA THR A 198 -24.60 21.56 3.22
C THR A 198 -23.75 21.31 4.47
N THR A 199 -23.60 22.33 5.32
CA THR A 199 -23.45 22.12 6.77
C THR A 199 -24.85 21.97 7.39
N ARG A 200 -25.51 20.82 7.17
CA ARG A 200 -26.73 20.49 7.93
C ARG A 200 -26.94 18.98 8.07
N ALA A 201 -27.04 18.59 9.34
CA ALA A 201 -27.56 17.35 9.90
C ALA A 201 -26.89 16.02 9.46
N ARG A 202 -26.18 15.42 10.43
CA ARG A 202 -25.95 13.97 10.52
C ARG A 202 -27.25 13.22 10.19
N SER A 203 -27.29 12.56 9.05
CA SER A 203 -28.20 11.43 8.82
C SER A 203 -27.45 10.17 9.26
N ASP A 204 -27.84 9.63 10.41
CA ASP A 204 -27.42 8.33 10.91
C ASP A 204 -27.96 7.20 10.00
N THR A 205 -27.29 6.94 8.88
CA THR A 205 -27.36 5.61 8.26
C THR A 205 -26.29 4.74 8.93
N PRO A 206 -26.68 3.75 9.74
CA PRO A 206 -25.72 2.96 10.51
C PRO A 206 -24.83 2.18 9.54
N HIS A 207 -23.53 2.19 9.83
CA HIS A 207 -22.45 1.49 9.12
C HIS A 207 -22.80 0.02 8.76
N ALA A 208 -23.47 -0.17 7.62
CA ALA A 208 -24.00 -1.47 7.23
C ALA A 208 -22.89 -2.50 6.91
N ASP A 209 -21.69 -2.04 6.55
CA ASP A 209 -20.52 -2.90 6.27
C ASP A 209 -19.46 -2.89 7.39
N SER A 210 -19.78 -2.41 8.60
CA SER A 210 -18.90 -2.60 9.77
C SER A 210 -18.69 -4.11 10.00
N ARG A 211 -17.51 -4.61 9.63
CA ARG A 211 -17.07 -5.99 9.89
C ARG A 211 -17.07 -6.36 11.39
N LYS A 212 -17.19 -5.39 12.30
CA LYS A 212 -17.07 -5.60 13.75
C LYS A 212 -18.41 -5.76 14.47
N ASP A 213 -19.53 -5.21 13.95
CA ASP A 213 -20.78 -5.15 14.69
C ASP A 213 -21.89 -5.99 14.03
N TRP A 214 -21.85 -7.30 14.29
CA TRP A 214 -22.96 -8.21 14.01
C TRP A 214 -23.80 -8.35 15.27
N ASP A 215 -25.06 -7.95 15.23
CA ASP A 215 -25.97 -8.22 16.35
C ASP A 215 -26.26 -9.73 16.47
N GLN A 216 -26.87 -10.16 17.57
CA GLN A 216 -27.14 -11.59 17.77
C GLN A 216 -28.26 -12.12 16.85
N SER A 217 -29.15 -11.23 16.39
CA SER A 217 -30.25 -11.57 15.49
C SER A 217 -29.74 -11.93 14.09
N ASP A 218 -28.90 -11.09 13.49
CA ASP A 218 -28.21 -11.30 12.22
C ASP A 218 -27.39 -12.59 12.26
N ARG A 219 -26.68 -12.85 13.37
CA ARG A 219 -25.91 -14.09 13.56
C ARG A 219 -26.80 -15.33 13.52
N ASN A 220 -27.92 -15.30 14.24
CA ASN A 220 -28.87 -16.41 14.27
C ASN A 220 -29.52 -16.61 12.89
N THR A 221 -29.83 -15.52 12.18
CA THR A 221 -30.38 -15.54 10.82
C THR A 221 -29.39 -16.16 9.82
N VAL A 222 -28.12 -15.73 9.82
CA VAL A 222 -27.08 -16.34 8.99
C VAL A 222 -26.94 -17.83 9.33
N TRP A 223 -26.95 -18.19 10.62
CA TRP A 223 -26.84 -19.59 11.02
C TRP A 223 -28.02 -20.44 10.56
N ALA A 224 -29.25 -19.97 10.74
CA ALA A 224 -30.45 -20.66 10.26
C ALA A 224 -30.41 -20.86 8.74
N ALA A 225 -30.00 -19.84 7.99
CA ALA A 225 -29.88 -19.94 6.54
C ALA A 225 -28.74 -20.89 6.08
N VAL A 226 -27.64 -20.95 6.83
CA VAL A 226 -26.57 -21.94 6.62
C VAL A 226 -27.09 -23.36 6.80
N GLN A 227 -27.92 -23.60 7.82
CA GLN A 227 -28.54 -24.92 8.06
C GLN A 227 -29.50 -25.32 6.93
N LEU A 228 -30.13 -24.34 6.29
CA LEU A 228 -30.96 -24.54 5.09
C LEU A 228 -30.15 -24.67 3.78
N GLY A 229 -28.82 -24.67 3.85
CA GLY A 229 -27.96 -24.80 2.67
C GLY A 229 -27.93 -23.57 1.76
N MET A 230 -28.33 -22.39 2.26
CA MET A 230 -28.33 -21.17 1.45
C MET A 230 -26.90 -20.67 1.16
N THR A 231 -26.72 -20.13 -0.04
CA THR A 231 -25.47 -19.45 -0.45
C THR A 231 -25.36 -18.04 0.15
N PRO A 232 -24.16 -17.48 0.32
CA PRO A 232 -23.98 -16.12 0.85
C PRO A 232 -24.83 -15.07 0.13
N ARG A 233 -24.90 -15.14 -1.20
CA ARG A 233 -25.73 -14.27 -2.04
C ARG A 233 -27.23 -14.41 -1.76
N GLN A 234 -27.74 -15.64 -1.62
CA GLN A 234 -29.14 -15.86 -1.26
C GLN A 234 -29.47 -15.32 0.13
N ILE A 235 -28.53 -15.43 1.08
CA ILE A 235 -28.68 -14.86 2.43
C ILE A 235 -28.72 -13.33 2.35
N GLN A 236 -27.87 -12.72 1.53
CA GLN A 236 -27.89 -11.28 1.29
C GLN A 236 -29.24 -10.84 0.73
N GLU A 237 -29.65 -11.43 -0.39
CA GLU A 237 -30.87 -11.03 -1.11
C GLU A 237 -32.14 -11.23 -0.28
N LYS A 238 -32.23 -12.30 0.53
CA LYS A 238 -33.45 -12.64 1.28
C LYS A 238 -33.50 -12.15 2.72
N HIS A 239 -32.37 -12.11 3.41
CA HIS A 239 -32.35 -11.92 4.86
C HIS A 239 -31.60 -10.68 5.29
N LEU A 240 -30.48 -10.36 4.64
CA LEU A 240 -29.57 -9.28 5.06
C LEU A 240 -29.13 -8.42 3.87
N PRO A 241 -30.06 -7.70 3.21
CA PRO A 241 -29.75 -6.96 1.98
C PRO A 241 -28.77 -5.81 2.19
N PHE A 242 -28.66 -5.33 3.43
CA PHE A 242 -27.75 -4.26 3.84
C PHE A 242 -26.33 -4.74 4.12
N ARG A 243 -26.06 -6.06 4.16
CA ARG A 243 -24.71 -6.61 4.37
C ARG A 243 -24.10 -7.03 3.04
N SER A 244 -22.81 -6.77 2.83
CA SER A 244 -22.13 -7.31 1.63
C SER A 244 -22.04 -8.84 1.66
N GLU A 245 -22.07 -9.47 0.48
CA GLU A 245 -21.90 -10.92 0.31
C GLU A 245 -20.64 -11.45 1.04
N SER A 246 -19.53 -10.71 0.93
CA SER A 246 -18.25 -11.07 1.56
C SER A 246 -18.30 -11.04 3.09
N ALA A 247 -19.05 -10.10 3.68
CA ALA A 247 -19.26 -10.00 5.11
C ALA A 247 -20.11 -11.18 5.61
N ILE A 248 -21.16 -11.52 4.88
CA ILE A 248 -22.01 -12.69 5.16
C ILE A 248 -21.18 -13.97 5.07
N GLN A 249 -20.39 -14.16 4.01
CA GLN A 249 -19.53 -15.34 3.84
C GLN A 249 -18.54 -15.48 5.01
N THR A 250 -17.87 -14.39 5.39
CA THR A 250 -16.97 -14.37 6.54
C THR A 250 -17.69 -14.73 7.83
N ARG A 251 -18.94 -14.26 8.01
CA ARG A 251 -19.75 -14.60 9.17
C ARG A 251 -20.19 -16.06 9.17
N MET A 252 -20.61 -16.61 8.03
CA MET A 252 -20.95 -18.03 7.89
C MET A 252 -19.81 -18.92 8.35
N THR A 253 -18.56 -18.61 7.94
CA THR A 253 -17.38 -19.37 8.39
C THR A 253 -17.17 -19.27 9.90
N LYS A 254 -17.35 -18.08 10.49
CA LYS A 254 -17.24 -17.88 11.94
C LYS A 254 -18.33 -18.63 12.70
N GLU A 255 -19.58 -18.58 12.26
CA GLU A 255 -20.70 -19.28 12.91
C GLU A 255 -20.50 -20.80 12.87
N ARG A 256 -20.08 -21.37 11.72
CA ARG A 256 -19.74 -22.80 11.61
C ARG A 256 -18.70 -23.20 12.65
N LYS A 257 -17.62 -22.42 12.76
CA LYS A 257 -16.57 -22.67 13.77
C LYS A 257 -17.09 -22.54 15.21
N LEU A 258 -17.89 -21.52 15.50
CA LEU A 258 -18.46 -21.29 16.83
C LEU A 258 -19.41 -22.40 17.28
N ARG A 259 -20.13 -23.01 16.33
CA ARG A 259 -21.10 -24.08 16.58
C ARG A 259 -20.51 -25.48 16.48
N GLY A 260 -19.18 -25.59 16.38
CA GLY A 260 -18.50 -26.88 16.32
C GLY A 260 -18.69 -27.64 15.00
N MET A 261 -19.25 -27.01 13.95
CA MET A 261 -19.15 -27.60 12.62
C MET A 261 -17.69 -27.56 12.21
N GLN A 262 -17.11 -28.73 11.96
CA GLN A 262 -15.75 -28.83 11.46
C GLN A 262 -15.62 -27.93 10.24
N ALA A 263 -14.64 -27.02 10.27
CA ALA A 263 -14.37 -26.16 9.14
C ALA A 263 -14.10 -27.08 7.95
N ILE A 264 -14.82 -26.88 6.84
CA ILE A 264 -14.55 -27.62 5.60
C ILE A 264 -13.05 -27.53 5.37
N PRO A 265 -12.33 -28.67 5.32
CA PRO A 265 -10.91 -28.65 5.04
C PRO A 265 -10.69 -27.92 3.71
N THR A 266 -10.15 -26.72 3.79
CA THR A 266 -9.81 -25.91 2.62
C THR A 266 -8.69 -26.56 1.83
N LYS A 267 -7.83 -27.31 2.52
CA LYS A 267 -6.86 -28.23 1.91
C LYS A 267 -7.55 -29.56 1.63
N ARG A 268 -7.68 -29.91 0.34
CA ARG A 268 -8.02 -31.28 -0.09
C ARG A 268 -6.85 -32.18 0.27
N SER A 269 -7.15 -33.40 0.73
CA SER A 269 -6.14 -34.44 0.80
C SER A 269 -5.59 -34.72 -0.61
N ASN A 270 -4.37 -35.24 -0.71
CA ASN A 270 -3.85 -35.67 -2.01
C ASN A 270 -4.74 -36.78 -2.60
N GLN A 271 -5.23 -37.67 -1.74
CA GLN A 271 -6.17 -38.73 -2.09
C GLN A 271 -7.47 -38.22 -2.75
N ASP A 272 -8.05 -37.12 -2.25
CA ASP A 272 -9.23 -36.49 -2.86
C ASP A 272 -8.92 -35.93 -4.24
N ASN A 273 -7.71 -35.39 -4.44
CA ASN A 273 -7.29 -34.87 -5.74
C ASN A 273 -7.10 -36.02 -6.74
N ASP A 274 -6.46 -37.11 -6.32
CA ASP A 274 -6.24 -38.30 -7.15
C ASP A 274 -7.58 -38.95 -7.54
N LEU A 275 -8.51 -39.04 -6.58
CA LEU A 275 -9.85 -39.59 -6.84
C LEU A 275 -10.64 -38.73 -7.83
N VAL A 276 -10.54 -37.40 -7.76
CA VAL A 276 -11.18 -36.49 -8.72
C VAL A 276 -10.62 -36.69 -10.12
N ILE A 277 -9.29 -36.80 -10.26
CA ILE A 277 -8.67 -37.04 -11.57
C ILE A 277 -9.13 -38.38 -12.12
N LYS A 278 -9.04 -39.44 -11.31
CA LYS A 278 -9.43 -40.80 -11.70
C LYS A 278 -10.89 -40.87 -12.16
N LEU A 279 -11.83 -40.37 -11.37
CA LEU A 279 -13.25 -40.47 -11.71
C LEU A 279 -13.62 -39.66 -12.97
N VAL A 280 -13.03 -38.47 -13.15
CA VAL A 280 -13.27 -37.67 -14.36
C VAL A 280 -12.65 -38.32 -15.59
N ASP A 281 -11.45 -38.89 -15.47
CA ASP A 281 -10.77 -39.57 -16.58
C ASP A 281 -11.44 -40.92 -16.94
N GLU A 282 -12.10 -41.57 -15.98
CA GLU A 282 -12.98 -42.73 -16.19
C GLU A 282 -14.33 -42.37 -16.84
N GLY A 283 -14.61 -41.07 -17.06
CA GLY A 283 -15.82 -40.60 -17.74
C GLY A 283 -17.05 -40.46 -16.85
N HIS A 284 -16.88 -40.44 -15.52
CA HIS A 284 -18.00 -40.14 -14.62
C HIS A 284 -18.43 -38.68 -14.72
N ASP A 285 -19.74 -38.44 -14.66
CA ASP A 285 -20.30 -37.10 -14.65
C ASP A 285 -19.97 -36.36 -13.34
N LEU A 286 -19.72 -35.05 -13.45
CA LEU A 286 -19.38 -34.21 -12.30
C LEU A 286 -20.50 -34.15 -11.25
N GLU A 287 -21.74 -34.35 -11.68
CA GLU A 287 -22.93 -34.44 -10.81
C GLU A 287 -22.90 -35.71 -9.94
N ASP A 288 -22.34 -36.82 -10.45
CA ASP A 288 -22.19 -38.08 -9.70
C ASP A 288 -20.96 -38.06 -8.79
N ILE A 289 -19.91 -37.37 -9.21
CA ILE A 289 -18.65 -37.24 -8.48
C ILE A 289 -18.82 -36.34 -7.25
N ALA A 290 -19.62 -35.27 -7.36
CA ALA A 290 -19.85 -34.29 -6.30
C ALA A 290 -20.29 -34.89 -4.96
N PRO A 291 -21.39 -35.66 -4.88
CA PRO A 291 -21.84 -36.23 -3.63
C PRO A 291 -20.88 -37.29 -3.05
N ARG A 292 -20.05 -37.94 -3.89
CA ARG A 292 -19.11 -38.99 -3.45
C ARG A 292 -17.89 -38.46 -2.73
N LEU A 293 -17.36 -37.30 -3.14
CA LEU A 293 -16.19 -36.67 -2.51
C LEU A 293 -16.55 -35.87 -1.26
N SER A 294 -17.68 -35.15 -1.31
CA SER A 294 -18.19 -34.41 -0.15
C SER A 294 -19.57 -33.86 -0.46
N ARG A 295 -20.54 -34.08 0.43
CA ARG A 295 -21.93 -33.56 0.32
C ARG A 295 -22.02 -32.03 0.12
N GLU A 296 -20.96 -31.30 0.41
CA GLU A 296 -20.97 -29.84 0.44
C GLU A 296 -20.34 -29.18 -0.81
N ARG A 297 -19.80 -29.95 -1.76
CA ARG A 297 -19.13 -29.38 -2.94
C ARG A 297 -20.01 -29.44 -4.18
N THR A 298 -20.03 -28.34 -4.91
CA THR A 298 -20.79 -28.26 -6.16
C THR A 298 -19.98 -28.84 -7.33
N PRO A 299 -20.66 -29.37 -8.36
CA PRO A 299 -20.03 -29.85 -9.60
C PRO A 299 -19.09 -28.80 -10.22
N LYS A 300 -19.47 -27.53 -10.22
CA LYS A 300 -18.64 -26.41 -10.70
C LYS A 300 -17.31 -26.29 -9.94
N GLN A 301 -17.31 -26.45 -8.62
CA GLN A 301 -16.09 -26.41 -7.82
C GLN A 301 -15.16 -27.59 -8.12
N ILE A 302 -15.74 -28.76 -8.41
CA ILE A 302 -14.98 -29.95 -8.80
C ILE A 302 -14.36 -29.77 -10.19
N GLN A 303 -15.13 -29.23 -11.14
CA GLN A 303 -14.62 -28.91 -12.48
C GLN A 303 -13.46 -27.91 -12.44
N ALA A 304 -13.61 -26.81 -11.70
CA ALA A 304 -12.57 -25.80 -11.55
C ALA A 304 -11.29 -26.42 -10.96
N ARG A 305 -11.42 -27.29 -9.96
CA ARG A 305 -10.28 -27.97 -9.35
C ARG A 305 -9.63 -28.99 -10.29
N TYR A 306 -10.41 -29.76 -11.04
CA TYR A 306 -9.89 -30.69 -12.04
C TYR A 306 -9.03 -29.96 -13.08
N ARG A 307 -9.46 -28.77 -13.56
CA ARG A 307 -8.65 -27.95 -14.48
C ARG A 307 -7.30 -27.54 -13.88
N ILE A 308 -7.29 -27.14 -12.61
CA ILE A 308 -6.06 -26.78 -11.90
C ILE A 308 -5.12 -27.99 -11.78
N LEU A 309 -5.65 -29.15 -11.38
CA LEU A 309 -4.88 -30.38 -11.23
C LEU A 309 -4.29 -30.86 -12.57
N LYS A 310 -5.07 -30.79 -13.65
CA LYS A 310 -4.61 -31.14 -15.00
C LYS A 310 -3.48 -30.22 -15.48
N ASN A 311 -3.59 -28.92 -15.20
CA ASN A 311 -2.52 -27.97 -15.50
C ASN A 311 -1.26 -28.24 -14.68
N GLN A 312 -1.39 -28.56 -13.39
CA GLN A 312 -0.25 -28.93 -12.54
C GLN A 312 0.44 -30.19 -13.05
N ALA A 313 -0.31 -31.23 -13.41
CA ALA A 313 0.23 -32.45 -13.98
C ALA A 313 0.94 -32.21 -15.33
N LYS A 314 0.42 -31.30 -16.17
CA LYS A 314 1.07 -30.90 -17.42
C LYS A 314 2.41 -30.22 -17.16
N VAL A 315 2.47 -29.31 -16.19
CA VAL A 315 3.72 -28.63 -15.81
C VAL A 315 4.75 -29.63 -15.28
N SER A 316 4.34 -30.59 -14.45
CA SER A 316 5.24 -31.63 -13.93
C SER A 316 5.81 -32.55 -15.01
N ARG A 317 5.07 -32.84 -16.09
CA ARG A 317 5.58 -33.61 -17.23
C ARG A 317 6.60 -32.81 -18.05
N MET A 318 6.33 -31.53 -18.30
CA MET A 318 7.27 -30.67 -19.04
C MET A 318 8.58 -30.40 -18.29
N SER A 319 8.59 -30.52 -16.96
CA SER A 319 9.83 -30.46 -16.18
C SER A 319 10.63 -31.76 -16.14
N ALA A 320 10.02 -32.90 -16.51
CA ALA A 320 10.70 -34.20 -16.51
C ALA A 320 11.35 -34.52 -17.87
N ASP A 321 10.84 -33.96 -18.97
CA ASP A 321 11.36 -34.19 -20.34
C ASP A 321 12.49 -33.22 -20.75
N VAL A 322 13.09 -32.48 -19.81
CA VAL A 322 14.40 -31.86 -20.05
C VAL A 322 15.46 -32.91 -19.76
N GLU A 323 15.53 -33.89 -20.66
CA GLU A 323 16.68 -34.78 -20.80
C GLU A 323 17.86 -33.87 -21.18
N VAL A 324 18.64 -33.49 -20.17
CA VAL A 324 19.97 -32.91 -20.39
C VAL A 324 20.74 -34.01 -21.09
N VAL A 325 20.97 -33.81 -22.39
CA VAL A 325 21.96 -34.56 -23.13
C VAL A 325 23.29 -34.28 -22.44
N ASP A 326 23.69 -35.21 -21.58
CA ASP A 326 25.01 -35.24 -20.95
C ASP A 326 26.03 -35.43 -22.07
N ASP A 327 26.68 -34.33 -22.46
CA ASP A 327 27.89 -34.33 -23.25
C ASP A 327 29.02 -34.85 -22.35
N ASP A 328 29.58 -35.98 -22.75
CA ASP A 328 30.49 -36.84 -21.99
C ASP A 328 31.73 -36.08 -21.49
N GLY A 329 31.77 -35.79 -20.20
CA GLY A 329 32.92 -35.25 -19.47
C GLY A 329 33.26 -36.13 -18.28
N ASP A 330 34.05 -37.16 -18.53
CA ASP A 330 34.67 -38.07 -17.55
C ASP A 330 35.17 -37.36 -16.28
N VAL A 331 34.51 -37.64 -15.14
CA VAL A 331 35.05 -37.39 -13.81
C VAL A 331 34.68 -38.56 -12.90
N GLU A 332 35.62 -39.49 -12.74
CA GLU A 332 35.66 -40.45 -11.63
C GLU A 332 35.61 -39.69 -10.30
N MET A 333 34.57 -39.91 -9.48
CA MET A 333 34.70 -39.82 -8.02
C MET A 333 33.67 -40.73 -7.32
N GLY A 334 34.18 -41.85 -6.79
CA GLY A 334 33.88 -42.36 -5.44
C GLY A 334 32.44 -42.72 -5.08
N ASN A 335 32.16 -44.02 -5.07
CA ASN A 335 31.10 -44.63 -4.26
C ASN A 335 31.28 -44.26 -2.78
N ASP A 336 30.28 -43.61 -2.18
CA ASP A 336 30.04 -43.69 -0.75
C ASP A 336 28.59 -44.09 -0.46
N ASN A 337 28.53 -45.17 0.29
CA ASN A 337 27.39 -45.97 0.68
C ASN A 337 26.78 -45.34 1.94
N ILE A 338 25.59 -44.73 1.87
CA ILE A 338 24.84 -44.31 3.07
C ILE A 338 23.41 -44.83 3.01
N GLN A 339 23.25 -45.91 3.77
CA GLN A 339 22.04 -46.53 4.25
C GLN A 339 21.53 -45.70 5.43
N VAL A 340 20.31 -45.17 5.40
CA VAL A 340 19.65 -44.63 6.59
C VAL A 340 18.17 -44.98 6.57
N ASP A 341 17.75 -45.51 7.71
CA ASP A 341 16.57 -46.29 7.98
C ASP A 341 15.25 -45.51 7.89
N ALA A 342 14.23 -46.24 7.43
CA ALA A 342 12.84 -45.87 7.51
C ALA A 342 12.28 -46.42 8.82
N ASP A 343 12.19 -45.59 9.85
CA ASP A 343 11.37 -45.88 11.03
C ASP A 343 10.00 -45.21 10.87
N GLU A 344 9.03 -46.10 10.73
CA GLU A 344 7.61 -45.91 10.98
C GLU A 344 7.41 -45.49 12.45
N ASP A 345 6.67 -44.40 12.69
CA ASP A 345 6.05 -44.18 13.99
C ASP A 345 4.57 -43.83 13.82
N GLU A 346 3.78 -44.88 13.95
CA GLU A 346 2.34 -44.84 14.15
C GLU A 346 2.01 -44.29 15.55
N GLY A 347 0.99 -43.45 15.62
CA GLY A 347 0.07 -43.49 16.75
C GLY A 347 0.28 -42.43 17.82
N SER A 348 -0.61 -41.45 17.82
CA SER A 348 -0.89 -40.70 19.05
C SER A 348 -2.34 -40.24 19.07
N LYS A 349 -3.10 -40.93 19.93
CA LYS A 349 -4.49 -40.72 20.33
C LYS A 349 -4.77 -39.24 20.65
N TYR A 350 -5.80 -38.68 20.03
CA TYR A 350 -6.51 -37.54 20.60
C TYR A 350 -7.56 -38.09 21.57
N ASN A 351 -7.28 -37.95 22.86
CA ASN A 351 -8.30 -38.07 23.90
C ASN A 351 -9.20 -36.84 23.88
N ASP A 352 -10.50 -37.13 23.82
CA ASP A 352 -11.63 -36.25 23.96
C ASP A 352 -11.98 -36.18 25.46
N GLU A 353 -11.72 -35.06 26.14
CA GLU A 353 -12.34 -34.78 27.44
C GLU A 353 -12.71 -33.30 27.59
N THR A 354 -13.99 -33.13 27.89
CA THR A 354 -14.78 -31.92 28.18
C THR A 354 -14.35 -31.27 29.52
N PRO A 355 -14.53 -29.95 29.75
CA PRO A 355 -13.80 -29.23 30.79
C PRO A 355 -14.48 -29.32 32.17
N GLN A 356 -13.66 -29.56 33.21
CA GLN A 356 -14.05 -29.41 34.60
C GLN A 356 -13.32 -28.21 35.23
N ALA A 357 -14.09 -27.42 35.98
CA ALA A 357 -13.67 -26.19 36.63
C ALA A 357 -12.94 -26.44 37.96
N VAL A 358 -12.27 -25.38 38.46
CA VAL A 358 -11.75 -25.20 39.84
C VAL A 358 -10.41 -25.95 40.06
N GLU A 359 -9.29 -25.41 40.55
CA GLU A 359 -9.01 -24.46 41.63
C GLU A 359 -7.56 -23.91 41.48
N THR A 360 -7.31 -22.65 41.80
CA THR A 360 -5.99 -22.00 41.84
C THR A 360 -5.12 -22.45 43.03
N PRO A 361 -3.82 -22.78 42.84
CA PRO A 361 -2.87 -22.89 43.95
C PRO A 361 -1.99 -21.62 44.12
N PRO A 362 -1.44 -21.37 45.32
CA PRO A 362 -0.96 -20.06 45.73
C PRO A 362 0.48 -19.75 45.29
N LYS A 363 0.73 -18.44 45.14
CA LYS A 363 2.01 -17.80 44.81
C LYS A 363 3.13 -18.19 45.78
N SER A 364 4.19 -18.80 45.26
CA SER A 364 5.48 -18.97 45.94
C SER A 364 6.25 -17.65 45.95
N LYS A 365 6.61 -17.19 47.15
CA LYS A 365 7.46 -16.02 47.39
C LYS A 365 8.91 -16.37 47.10
N THR A 366 9.47 -15.88 46.01
CA THR A 366 10.92 -15.98 45.74
C THR A 366 11.65 -14.91 46.55
N ALA A 367 12.47 -15.34 47.51
CA ALA A 367 13.34 -14.48 48.30
C ALA A 367 14.39 -13.82 47.40
N ARG A 368 14.38 -12.49 47.37
CA ARG A 368 15.35 -11.64 46.67
C ARG A 368 16.67 -11.67 47.44
N LYS A 369 17.64 -12.44 46.96
CA LYS A 369 19.01 -12.46 47.47
C LYS A 369 19.75 -11.23 46.91
N THR A 370 19.90 -10.20 47.75
CA THR A 370 20.69 -9.00 47.47
C THR A 370 22.17 -9.41 47.40
N VAL A 371 22.74 -9.41 46.20
CA VAL A 371 24.19 -9.53 46.01
C VAL A 371 24.75 -8.12 45.96
N THR A 372 25.44 -7.74 47.03
CA THR A 372 26.22 -6.51 47.14
C THR A 372 27.51 -6.69 46.35
N SER A 373 27.54 -6.24 45.10
CA SER A 373 28.76 -6.22 44.28
C SER A 373 29.45 -4.86 44.41
N SER A 374 30.59 -4.92 45.11
CA SER A 374 31.61 -3.91 45.25
C SER A 374 32.13 -3.41 43.90
N SER A 375 32.17 -2.10 43.75
CA SER A 375 32.73 -1.34 42.63
C SER A 375 34.22 -1.61 42.40
N SER A 376 34.58 -2.20 41.25
CA SER A 376 35.95 -2.22 40.71
C SER A 376 35.98 -1.61 39.30
N SER A 377 36.36 -0.34 39.24
CA SER A 377 36.29 0.55 38.07
C SER A 377 37.50 0.48 37.13
N LYS A 378 37.94 -0.73 36.73
CA LYS A 378 39.12 -0.92 35.84
C LYS A 378 38.94 -1.83 34.61
N SER A 379 37.73 -2.28 34.25
CA SER A 379 37.52 -3.29 33.19
C SER A 379 36.98 -2.78 31.84
N SER A 380 36.61 -1.50 31.68
CA SER A 380 35.85 -1.04 30.49
C SER A 380 36.64 -0.96 29.18
N ALA A 381 37.96 -0.84 29.21
CA ALA A 381 38.77 -0.71 27.98
C ALA A 381 38.96 -2.04 27.23
N LYS A 382 38.88 -3.18 27.92
CA LYS A 382 39.09 -4.50 27.30
C LYS A 382 37.83 -4.96 26.53
N THR A 383 36.64 -4.59 27.00
CA THR A 383 35.36 -4.99 26.39
C THR A 383 35.09 -4.27 25.06
N THR A 384 35.47 -2.99 24.94
CA THR A 384 35.32 -2.21 23.70
C THR A 384 36.22 -2.73 22.56
N SER A 385 37.42 -3.19 22.87
CA SER A 385 38.31 -3.83 21.87
C SER A 385 37.75 -5.15 21.34
N THR A 386 37.04 -5.92 22.18
CA THR A 386 36.44 -7.20 21.79
C THR A 386 35.23 -6.99 20.88
N ILE A 387 34.32 -6.07 21.23
CA ILE A 387 33.11 -5.82 20.40
C ILE A 387 33.48 -5.23 19.03
N ALA A 388 34.50 -4.38 18.97
CA ALA A 388 35.01 -3.84 17.70
C ALA A 388 35.57 -4.95 16.79
N SER A 389 36.21 -5.97 17.37
CA SER A 389 36.69 -7.14 16.64
C SER A 389 35.53 -7.98 16.09
N ILE A 390 34.50 -8.23 16.91
CA ILE A 390 33.28 -8.95 16.50
C ILE A 390 32.59 -8.24 15.32
N ARG A 391 32.37 -6.92 15.44
CA ARG A 391 31.80 -6.09 14.38
C ARG A 391 32.64 -6.16 13.09
N GLY A 392 33.97 -6.16 13.22
CA GLY A 392 34.90 -6.33 12.11
C GLY A 392 34.78 -7.68 11.42
N THR A 393 34.66 -8.76 12.18
CA THR A 393 34.46 -10.12 11.65
C THR A 393 33.12 -10.25 10.93
N LEU A 394 32.06 -9.67 11.49
CA LEU A 394 30.73 -9.64 10.87
C LEU A 394 30.74 -8.94 9.50
N LEU A 395 31.41 -7.80 9.38
CA LEU A 395 31.53 -7.13 8.07
C LEU A 395 32.39 -7.91 7.08
N LYS A 396 33.38 -8.66 7.58
CA LYS A 396 34.23 -9.51 6.73
C LYS A 396 33.49 -10.72 6.17
N SER A 397 32.48 -11.26 6.87
CA SER A 397 31.70 -12.42 6.42
C SER A 397 30.79 -12.13 5.22
N ILE A 398 30.51 -10.86 4.93
CA ILE A 398 29.79 -10.46 3.71
C ILE A 398 30.69 -10.76 2.49
N ASP A 399 30.18 -11.52 1.52
CA ASP A 399 30.90 -11.85 0.29
C ASP A 399 31.23 -10.58 -0.51
N THR A 400 32.40 -10.54 -1.14
CA THR A 400 32.86 -9.43 -1.99
C THR A 400 31.94 -9.20 -3.18
N LYS A 401 31.19 -10.22 -3.60
CA LYS A 401 30.13 -10.11 -4.63
C LYS A 401 28.97 -9.20 -4.22
N HIS A 402 28.72 -9.06 -2.92
CA HIS A 402 27.63 -8.23 -2.41
C HIS A 402 28.11 -6.86 -1.93
N LEU A 403 29.31 -6.80 -1.37
CA LEU A 403 29.89 -5.57 -0.87
C LEU A 403 31.42 -5.61 -0.97
N ASP A 404 31.98 -4.68 -1.74
CA ASP A 404 33.42 -4.53 -1.90
C ASP A 404 34.08 -3.95 -0.63
N SER A 405 35.41 -3.80 -0.66
CA SER A 405 36.16 -3.37 0.53
C SER A 405 35.81 -1.95 0.96
N ASP A 406 35.45 -1.07 0.03
CA ASP A 406 35.11 0.32 0.31
C ASP A 406 33.66 0.44 0.77
N GLY A 407 32.72 -0.29 0.16
CA GLY A 407 31.35 -0.43 0.66
C GLY A 407 31.30 -1.00 2.08
N LYS A 408 32.19 -1.93 2.43
CA LYS A 408 32.31 -2.43 3.83
C LYS A 408 32.76 -1.34 4.80
N LYS A 409 33.67 -0.45 4.40
CA LYS A 409 34.10 0.69 5.22
C LYS A 409 32.99 1.72 5.37
N GLU A 410 32.25 1.98 4.29
CA GLU A 410 31.13 2.91 4.30
C GLU A 410 29.98 2.40 5.19
N LEU A 411 29.61 1.13 5.03
CA LEU A 411 28.62 0.47 5.88
C LEU A 411 29.03 0.50 7.36
N ARG A 412 30.31 0.25 7.67
CA ARG A 412 30.83 0.38 9.03
C ARG A 412 30.64 1.79 9.58
N LYS A 413 31.03 2.80 8.81
CA LYS A 413 30.91 4.21 9.19
C LYS A 413 29.45 4.61 9.41
N ALA A 414 28.55 4.12 8.57
CA ALA A 414 27.12 4.37 8.68
C ALA A 414 26.56 3.74 9.97
N LEU A 415 26.88 2.47 10.25
CA LEU A 415 26.46 1.77 11.49
C LEU A 415 27.08 2.35 12.76
N ASP A 416 28.33 2.82 12.72
CA ASP A 416 28.94 3.52 13.85
C ASP A 416 28.22 4.86 14.15
N LYS A 417 27.57 5.47 13.16
CA LYS A 417 26.79 6.71 13.31
C LYS A 417 25.34 6.46 13.73
N THR A 418 24.64 5.54 13.09
CA THR A 418 23.21 5.26 13.35
C THR A 418 22.99 4.34 14.53
N GLY A 419 23.98 3.52 14.87
CA GLY A 419 23.88 2.45 15.86
C GLY A 419 23.95 1.07 15.20
N TRP A 420 24.60 0.15 15.92
CA TRP A 420 24.69 -1.26 15.57
C TRP A 420 23.44 -2.02 16.04
N PRO A 421 23.11 -3.19 15.46
CA PRO A 421 22.09 -4.07 16.04
C PRO A 421 22.41 -4.37 17.49
N THR A 422 21.37 -4.51 18.32
CA THR A 422 21.41 -4.65 19.79
C THR A 422 22.50 -5.66 20.19
N ARG A 423 22.47 -6.86 19.61
CA ARG A 423 23.45 -7.95 19.84
C ARG A 423 24.93 -7.58 19.65
N PHE A 424 25.23 -6.49 18.95
CA PHE A 424 26.58 -6.01 18.72
C PHE A 424 26.88 -4.68 19.41
N THR A 425 26.02 -4.19 20.31
CA THR A 425 26.25 -2.95 21.07
C THR A 425 27.21 -3.18 22.23
N SER A 426 27.13 -4.33 22.90
CA SER A 426 27.96 -4.72 24.04
C SER A 426 28.34 -6.20 23.99
N LEU A 427 29.36 -6.59 24.75
CA LEU A 427 29.79 -7.98 24.86
C LEU A 427 28.74 -8.84 25.57
N GLU A 428 28.09 -8.29 26.61
CA GLU A 428 27.05 -8.98 27.38
C GLU A 428 25.84 -9.33 26.51
N GLU A 429 25.40 -8.41 25.65
CA GLU A 429 24.30 -8.66 24.72
C GLU A 429 24.68 -9.66 23.63
N HIS A 430 25.95 -9.66 23.19
CA HIS A 430 26.46 -10.63 22.21
C HIS A 430 26.49 -12.05 22.79
N GLU A 431 26.92 -12.21 24.05
CA GLU A 431 27.05 -13.51 24.73
C GLU A 431 25.74 -14.01 25.34
N SER A 432 24.74 -13.15 25.51
CA SER A 432 23.43 -13.54 26.02
C SER A 432 22.82 -14.66 25.15
N PRO A 433 22.12 -15.65 25.72
CA PRO A 433 21.50 -16.71 24.93
C PRO A 433 20.51 -16.14 23.91
N LEU A 434 20.47 -16.73 22.72
CA LEU A 434 19.48 -16.33 21.72
C LEU A 434 18.08 -16.74 22.21
N PRO A 435 17.08 -15.85 22.13
CA PRO A 435 15.72 -16.23 22.48
C PRO A 435 15.26 -17.36 21.56
N GLU A 436 14.79 -18.48 22.12
CA GLU A 436 14.32 -19.66 21.35
C GLU A 436 13.28 -19.30 20.28
N LYS A 437 12.47 -18.26 20.55
CA LYS A 437 11.53 -17.69 19.60
C LYS A 437 11.66 -16.18 19.60
N ALA A 438 12.16 -15.63 18.50
CA ALA A 438 12.24 -14.20 18.37
C ALA A 438 10.83 -13.60 18.25
N GLY A 439 10.35 -12.99 19.33
CA GLY A 439 8.98 -12.46 19.42
C GLY A 439 8.69 -11.37 18.38
N PRO A 440 7.41 -11.04 18.11
CA PRO A 440 7.02 -10.13 17.02
C PRO A 440 7.54 -8.68 17.17
N LYS A 441 8.03 -8.31 18.35
CA LYS A 441 8.56 -6.99 18.66
C LYS A 441 10.05 -6.95 18.31
N TRP A 442 10.46 -5.89 17.60
CA TRP A 442 11.84 -5.61 17.27
C TRP A 442 12.35 -4.45 18.14
N PRO A 443 13.57 -4.52 18.69
CA PRO A 443 14.23 -3.38 19.31
C PRO A 443 14.33 -2.21 18.32
N ALA A 444 14.22 -0.97 18.79
CA ALA A 444 14.33 0.21 17.93
C ALA A 444 15.70 0.29 17.24
N GLN A 445 16.77 -0.02 17.98
CA GLN A 445 18.13 -0.08 17.44
C GLN A 445 18.28 -1.08 16.29
N ASP A 446 17.63 -2.24 16.36
CA ASP A 446 17.67 -3.21 15.27
C ASP A 446 16.92 -2.71 14.03
N VAL A 447 15.83 -1.97 14.22
CA VAL A 447 15.05 -1.36 13.13
C VAL A 447 15.88 -0.29 12.41
N ASP A 448 16.59 0.56 13.17
CA ASP A 448 17.42 1.64 12.63
C ASP A 448 18.69 1.08 11.97
N ALA A 449 19.32 0.08 12.57
CA ALA A 449 20.44 -0.63 11.95
C ALA A 449 20.03 -1.33 10.64
N LEU A 450 18.86 -1.98 10.61
CA LEU A 450 18.34 -2.60 9.37
C LEU A 450 18.12 -1.56 8.27
N ARG A 451 17.58 -0.38 8.62
CA ARG A 451 17.43 0.76 7.71
C ARG A 451 18.77 1.16 7.11
N CYS A 452 19.73 1.44 7.98
CA CYS A 452 21.07 1.85 7.60
C CYS A 452 21.74 0.84 6.66
N ILE A 453 21.65 -0.46 6.96
CA ILE A 453 22.24 -1.51 6.12
C ILE A 453 21.60 -1.53 4.74
N ARG A 454 20.26 -1.42 4.66
CA ARG A 454 19.53 -1.48 3.39
C ARG A 454 19.72 -0.23 2.53
N GLU A 455 19.87 0.93 3.14
CA GLU A 455 20.16 2.20 2.45
C GLU A 455 21.61 2.25 1.95
N THR A 456 22.56 1.77 2.75
CA THR A 456 24.00 1.83 2.38
C THR A 456 24.41 0.68 1.46
N ALA A 457 23.82 -0.51 1.64
CA ALA A 457 24.22 -1.73 0.94
C ALA A 457 22.99 -2.56 0.47
N PRO A 458 22.20 -2.04 -0.49
CA PRO A 458 20.96 -2.69 -0.94
C PRO A 458 21.17 -4.05 -1.62
N SER A 459 22.37 -4.31 -2.12
CA SER A 459 22.82 -5.55 -2.76
C SER A 459 22.95 -6.74 -1.81
N ILE A 460 23.04 -6.52 -0.49
CA ILE A 460 23.16 -7.61 0.48
C ILE A 460 21.85 -8.41 0.52
N PRO A 461 21.85 -9.72 0.23
CA PRO A 461 20.65 -10.53 0.27
C PRO A 461 20.14 -10.67 1.69
N TYR A 462 18.81 -10.70 1.87
CA TYR A 462 18.18 -10.82 3.20
C TYR A 462 18.66 -12.04 4.00
N LYS A 463 19.07 -13.13 3.34
CA LYS A 463 19.61 -14.32 4.00
C LYS A 463 20.91 -14.01 4.76
N LYS A 464 21.76 -13.14 4.20
CA LYS A 464 23.00 -12.68 4.86
C LYS A 464 22.75 -11.67 5.98
N LEU A 465 21.56 -11.06 6.02
CA LEU A 465 21.18 -10.20 7.13
C LEU A 465 20.82 -10.98 8.40
N GLU A 466 20.60 -12.30 8.33
CA GLU A 466 20.41 -13.14 9.51
C GLU A 466 21.64 -13.09 10.43
N ASP A 467 22.84 -12.94 9.87
CA ASP A 467 24.09 -12.79 10.62
C ASP A 467 24.11 -11.49 11.46
N PHE A 468 23.43 -10.44 10.98
CA PHE A 468 23.27 -9.16 11.68
C PHE A 468 22.15 -9.18 12.73
N PHE A 469 21.18 -10.08 12.57
CA PHE A 469 19.99 -10.18 13.42
C PHE A 469 19.77 -11.64 13.85
N PRO A 470 20.68 -12.22 14.66
CA PRO A 470 20.62 -13.63 14.98
C PRO A 470 19.32 -13.97 15.72
N GLY A 471 18.73 -15.13 15.35
CA GLY A 471 17.40 -15.54 15.79
C GLY A 471 16.24 -14.97 14.96
N ARG A 472 16.50 -14.09 14.00
CA ARG A 472 15.50 -13.59 13.04
C ARG A 472 15.66 -14.29 11.70
N SER A 473 14.56 -14.81 11.16
CA SER A 473 14.58 -15.39 9.81
C SER A 473 14.58 -14.30 8.74
N GLN A 474 15.07 -14.67 7.56
CA GLN A 474 15.09 -13.87 6.33
C GLN A 474 13.71 -13.24 6.07
N THR A 475 12.66 -14.04 6.19
CA THR A 475 11.27 -13.59 5.99
C THR A 475 10.87 -12.54 7.02
N ALA A 476 11.26 -12.70 8.28
CA ALA A 476 10.99 -11.73 9.33
C ALA A 476 11.73 -10.40 9.08
N ILE A 477 13.00 -10.46 8.67
CA ILE A 477 13.81 -9.27 8.33
C ILE A 477 13.17 -8.53 7.14
N ARG A 478 12.86 -9.26 6.06
CA ARG A 478 12.22 -8.70 4.86
C ARG A 478 10.88 -8.06 5.18
N ASN A 479 10.04 -8.75 5.96
CA ASN A 479 8.75 -8.20 6.38
C ASN A 479 8.95 -6.95 7.24
N LEU A 480 9.89 -6.94 8.19
CA LEU A 480 10.16 -5.74 8.99
C LEU A 480 10.56 -4.56 8.09
N TYR A 481 11.49 -4.79 7.16
CA TYR A 481 11.97 -3.75 6.27
C TYR A 481 10.80 -3.17 5.46
N ASN A 482 10.01 -4.02 4.81
CA ASN A 482 8.89 -3.60 3.95
C ASN A 482 7.70 -2.98 4.70
N THR A 483 7.62 -3.17 6.03
CA THR A 483 6.45 -2.73 6.82
C THR A 483 6.72 -1.58 7.75
N LYS A 484 7.94 -1.44 8.27
CA LYS A 484 8.28 -0.43 9.29
C LYS A 484 9.40 0.50 8.90
N VAL A 485 10.37 0.01 8.12
CA VAL A 485 11.60 0.74 7.83
C VAL A 485 11.48 1.49 6.51
N ASN A 486 11.05 0.77 5.50
CA ASN A 486 10.50 1.29 4.27
C ASN A 486 9.04 0.87 4.24
N PRO A 487 8.17 1.50 5.07
CA PRO A 487 6.74 1.31 4.90
C PRO A 487 6.44 1.82 3.51
N GLY A 488 6.39 0.92 2.52
CA GLY A 488 5.70 1.25 1.29
C GLY A 488 4.36 1.84 1.73
N PRO A 489 3.94 3.02 1.23
CA PRO A 489 2.81 3.78 1.79
C PRO A 489 1.50 2.98 2.04
N ASN A 490 1.39 1.74 1.53
CA ASN A 490 0.30 0.79 1.72
C ASN A 490 0.22 0.11 3.10
N TYR A 491 1.24 0.23 3.97
CA TYR A 491 1.18 -0.44 5.28
C TYR A 491 0.46 0.35 6.38
N HIS A 492 0.20 1.64 6.19
CA HIS A 492 -0.52 2.46 7.17
C HIS A 492 -2.04 2.27 7.13
N GLY A 493 -2.61 1.70 6.06
CA GLY A 493 -4.05 1.46 5.93
C GLY A 493 -4.59 0.19 6.62
N ARG A 494 -3.74 -0.70 7.13
CA ARG A 494 -4.17 -2.03 7.67
C ARG A 494 -4.23 -2.15 9.19
N ARG A 495 -3.99 -1.08 9.95
CA ARG A 495 -4.21 -1.05 11.40
C ARG A 495 -5.32 -0.09 11.79
N LYS A 496 -6.55 -0.59 11.84
CA LYS A 496 -7.64 -0.20 12.74
C LYS A 496 -8.69 -1.32 12.82
#